data_AF-A0A927YWE0-F1
#
_entry.id   AF-A0A927YWE0-F1
#
_cell.length_a   1.000
_cell.length_b   1.000
_cell.length_c   1.000
_cell.angle_alpha   90.00
_cell.angle_beta   90.00
_cell.angle_gamma   90.00
#
_symmetry.space_group_name_H-M   'P 1'
#
loop_
_entity.id
_entity.type
_entity.pdbx_description
1 polymer ?
#
loop_
_entity_poly.entity_id
_entity_poly.type
_entity_poly.pdbx_seq_one_letter_code
_entity_poly.pdbx_strand_id
1 'polypeptide(L)'
;MKFMKCTTIILVLLMVICFGGCSNKEVVNNNVENQEDGNVRETDNKKSEKDTDSESFKDNDGDKESERDMDIDKEEKANLSDKGTISGIDYAISDINVTDSKSAKKYSQRGYLMDTENRPDAPYYFYICSGVKSSAGNKIEVVDIKIDKSKNVKITVKETKPAVGEVSAMVMTYPCVLVTLQTYPNDIVIRNTEGEEFKRLN
;
A
#
# COMPACT_ATOMS: atom_id res chain seq x y z
N MET A 1 -3.65 24.38 49.95
CA MET A 1 -3.59 24.85 48.55
C MET A 1 -4.90 24.49 47.87
N LYS A 2 -5.56 25.47 47.23
CA LYS A 2 -6.95 25.41 46.79
C LYS A 2 -7.08 24.69 45.44
N PHE A 3 -8.00 23.72 45.37
CA PHE A 3 -8.44 23.07 44.14
C PHE A 3 -9.23 24.03 43.26
N MET A 4 -8.78 24.23 42.03
CA MET A 4 -9.45 25.04 41.02
C MET A 4 -10.36 24.15 40.17
N LYS A 5 -11.66 24.21 40.46
CA LYS A 5 -12.73 23.65 39.62
C LYS A 5 -12.95 24.64 38.47
N CYS A 6 -12.57 24.28 37.25
CA CYS A 6 -12.96 25.05 36.06
C CYS A 6 -14.07 24.29 35.34
N THR A 7 -15.27 24.73 35.69
CA THR A 7 -16.58 24.27 35.29
C THR A 7 -16.80 24.45 33.79
N THR A 8 -17.26 23.37 33.16
CA THR A 8 -18.37 23.30 32.19
C THR A 8 -19.07 24.64 31.93
N ILE A 9 -19.01 25.17 30.70
CA ILE A 9 -20.01 25.97 29.98
C ILE A 9 -19.39 26.29 28.61
N ILE A 10 -19.94 25.71 27.54
CA ILE A 10 -20.20 26.29 26.19
C ILE A 10 -20.77 25.10 25.38
N LEU A 11 -22.01 24.77 25.73
CA LEU A 11 -22.93 23.99 24.94
C LEU A 11 -24.08 24.95 24.70
N VAL A 12 -24.55 25.04 23.45
CA VAL A 12 -25.65 25.90 22.93
C VAL A 12 -25.21 27.28 22.37
N LEU A 13 -24.91 27.31 21.07
CA LEU A 13 -25.16 28.36 20.05
C LEU A 13 -24.27 27.95 18.84
N LEU A 14 -24.72 27.54 17.66
CA LEU A 14 -25.89 27.91 16.87
C LEU A 14 -26.43 26.69 16.10
N MET A 15 -27.73 26.43 16.27
CA MET A 15 -28.58 25.92 15.20
C MET A 15 -28.77 27.01 14.12
N VAL A 16 -29.20 26.55 12.94
CA VAL A 16 -29.86 27.29 11.85
C VAL A 16 -28.93 27.86 10.78
N ILE A 17 -28.61 27.03 9.77
CA ILE A 17 -28.83 27.41 8.37
C ILE A 17 -29.50 26.22 7.68
N CYS A 18 -30.80 26.35 7.47
CA CYS A 18 -31.61 25.44 6.65
C CYS A 18 -31.73 25.98 5.22
N PHE A 19 -31.98 25.04 4.30
CA PHE A 19 -32.63 25.16 2.99
C PHE A 19 -31.89 25.80 1.80
N GLY A 20 -31.80 25.01 0.72
CA GLY A 20 -31.94 25.51 -0.64
C GLY A 20 -31.27 24.66 -1.72
N GLY A 21 -32.03 23.83 -2.44
CA GLY A 21 -31.61 23.36 -3.78
C GLY A 21 -32.07 21.98 -4.23
N CYS A 22 -33.38 21.79 -4.44
CA CYS A 22 -33.87 20.77 -5.38
C CYS A 22 -33.80 21.29 -6.82
N SER A 23 -33.75 20.33 -7.76
CA SER A 23 -34.05 20.41 -9.20
C SER A 23 -32.89 20.67 -10.16
N ASN A 24 -32.55 19.68 -11.02
CA ASN A 24 -33.33 19.47 -12.25
C ASN A 24 -32.91 18.24 -13.07
N LYS A 25 -33.96 17.63 -13.64
CA LYS A 25 -34.14 17.01 -14.97
C LYS A 25 -33.41 15.73 -15.40
N GLU A 26 -34.29 14.76 -15.67
CA GLU A 26 -34.20 13.69 -16.67
C GLU A 26 -33.54 14.10 -17.99
N VAL A 27 -32.78 13.17 -18.56
CA VAL A 27 -32.82 12.88 -19.99
C VAL A 27 -33.00 11.38 -20.15
N VAL A 28 -34.18 11.01 -20.63
CA VAL A 28 -34.50 9.75 -21.28
C VAL A 28 -33.79 9.74 -22.64
N ASN A 29 -33.14 8.64 -23.00
CA ASN A 29 -33.03 8.25 -24.41
C ASN A 29 -33.18 6.73 -24.53
N ASN A 30 -34.34 6.34 -25.07
CA ASN A 30 -34.62 5.03 -25.60
C ASN A 30 -34.24 5.03 -27.09
N ASN A 31 -33.46 4.05 -27.52
CA ASN A 31 -33.50 3.48 -28.88
C ASN A 31 -32.81 2.10 -28.78
N VAL A 32 -33.50 0.96 -28.74
CA VAL A 32 -34.31 0.28 -29.77
C VAL A 32 -33.47 -0.31 -30.90
N GLU A 33 -33.38 -1.64 -30.82
CA GLU A 33 -33.42 -2.68 -31.86
C GLU A 33 -32.33 -2.86 -32.92
N ASN A 34 -31.95 -4.15 -33.04
CA ASN A 34 -31.75 -4.98 -34.25
C ASN A 34 -30.62 -4.53 -35.20
N GLN A 35 -29.84 -5.41 -35.85
CA GLN A 35 -30.02 -6.78 -36.33
C GLN A 35 -28.60 -7.32 -36.65
N GLU A 36 -28.27 -8.57 -36.32
CA GLU A 36 -28.07 -9.71 -37.24
C GLU A 36 -26.97 -9.60 -38.32
N ASP A 37 -26.38 -10.77 -38.53
CA ASP A 37 -25.65 -11.24 -39.71
C ASP A 37 -24.19 -10.82 -39.90
N GLY A 38 -23.33 -11.79 -39.59
CA GLY A 38 -22.86 -12.59 -40.72
C GLY A 38 -21.37 -12.53 -41.03
N ASN A 39 -20.82 -13.73 -41.06
CA ASN A 39 -19.97 -14.23 -42.15
C ASN A 39 -18.45 -13.97 -42.07
N VAL A 40 -17.76 -15.04 -41.66
CA VAL A 40 -16.69 -15.73 -42.40
C VAL A 40 -15.78 -14.85 -43.27
N ARG A 41 -14.50 -14.80 -42.90
CA ARG A 41 -13.44 -15.26 -43.81
C ARG A 41 -12.13 -15.52 -43.09
N GLU A 42 -11.69 -16.77 -43.23
CA GLU A 42 -10.29 -17.16 -43.25
C GLU A 42 -9.48 -16.22 -44.13
N THR A 43 -8.26 -15.92 -43.73
CA THR A 43 -7.17 -16.00 -44.70
C THR A 43 -5.86 -16.33 -44.01
N ASP A 44 -5.32 -17.46 -44.46
CA ASP A 44 -3.97 -17.95 -44.33
C ASP A 44 -2.89 -16.93 -44.69
N ASN A 45 -1.67 -17.36 -44.33
CA ASN A 45 -0.35 -16.87 -44.72
C ASN A 45 0.21 -15.78 -43.79
N LYS A 46 1.48 -15.85 -43.36
CA LYS A 46 2.62 -16.43 -44.06
C LYS A 46 3.74 -16.75 -43.07
N LYS A 47 4.22 -17.98 -43.18
CA LYS A 47 5.53 -18.47 -42.72
C LYS A 47 6.64 -17.51 -43.16
N SER A 48 7.47 -17.08 -42.21
CA SER A 48 8.76 -16.42 -42.44
C SER A 48 9.76 -17.02 -41.45
N GLU A 49 10.25 -18.23 -41.77
CA GLU A 49 11.47 -18.78 -41.19
C GLU A 49 12.64 -17.93 -41.71
N LYS A 50 13.33 -17.30 -40.76
CA LYS A 50 14.50 -16.48 -41.00
C LYS A 50 15.72 -17.35 -40.76
N ASP A 51 16.30 -17.85 -41.85
CA ASP A 51 17.67 -18.37 -41.86
C ASP A 51 18.61 -17.16 -41.74
N THR A 52 19.47 -17.17 -40.73
CA THR A 52 20.66 -16.30 -40.71
C THR A 52 21.78 -17.02 -39.95
N ASP A 53 22.62 -17.65 -40.74
CA ASP A 53 24.08 -17.74 -40.65
C ASP A 53 24.71 -17.70 -39.26
N SER A 54 25.12 -18.90 -38.86
CA SER A 54 26.32 -19.17 -38.08
C SER A 54 27.57 -18.69 -38.81
N GLU A 55 28.38 -17.81 -38.21
CA GLU A 55 29.84 -17.88 -38.37
C GLU A 55 30.62 -17.03 -37.36
N SER A 56 31.69 -17.66 -36.86
CA SER A 56 32.93 -17.10 -36.33
C SER A 56 33.00 -16.63 -34.86
N PHE A 57 33.59 -17.55 -34.08
CA PHE A 57 34.43 -17.29 -32.91
C PHE A 57 35.56 -16.30 -33.25
N LYS A 58 35.75 -15.30 -32.39
CA LYS A 58 37.08 -14.73 -32.09
C LYS A 58 37.17 -14.43 -30.60
N ASP A 59 38.09 -15.15 -29.98
CA ASP A 59 38.61 -14.91 -28.64
C ASP A 59 39.25 -13.52 -28.58
N ASN A 60 38.97 -12.78 -27.51
CA ASN A 60 39.80 -11.68 -27.06
C ASN A 60 40.02 -11.81 -25.55
N ASP A 61 41.21 -12.31 -25.25
CA ASP A 61 41.92 -12.19 -23.98
C ASP A 61 42.18 -10.72 -23.62
N GLY A 62 42.13 -10.43 -22.32
CA GLY A 62 42.71 -9.23 -21.73
C GLY A 62 41.67 -8.19 -21.31
N ASP A 63 41.32 -8.13 -20.03
CA ASP A 63 42.11 -7.31 -19.10
C ASP A 63 41.62 -7.47 -17.66
N LYS A 64 42.60 -7.61 -16.78
CA LYS A 64 42.47 -7.59 -15.32
C LYS A 64 42.24 -6.16 -14.87
N GLU A 65 41.06 -5.86 -14.31
CA GLU A 65 40.91 -4.69 -13.46
C GLU A 65 40.20 -5.03 -12.14
N SER A 66 41.03 -4.93 -11.09
CA SER A 66 40.76 -4.78 -9.66
C SER A 66 39.32 -4.99 -9.17
N GLU A 67 39.12 -6.16 -8.57
CA GLU A 67 38.09 -6.35 -7.54
C GLU A 67 38.51 -5.49 -6.33
N ARG A 68 37.96 -4.28 -6.25
CA ARG A 68 37.86 -3.55 -4.99
C ARG A 68 36.68 -4.16 -4.25
N ASP A 69 36.99 -5.01 -3.28
CA ASP A 69 36.07 -5.45 -2.25
C ASP A 69 35.50 -4.23 -1.56
N MET A 70 34.35 -3.75 -2.05
CA MET A 70 33.48 -2.89 -1.28
C MET A 70 32.92 -3.77 -0.18
N ASP A 71 33.41 -3.56 1.04
CA ASP A 71 32.76 -3.99 2.27
C ASP A 71 31.32 -3.45 2.24
N ILE A 72 30.42 -4.26 1.70
CA ILE A 72 28.98 -4.08 1.84
C ILE A 72 28.73 -4.34 3.31
N ASP A 73 28.59 -3.26 4.07
CA ASP A 73 28.06 -3.27 5.42
C ASP A 73 26.85 -4.19 5.42
N LYS A 74 27.09 -5.39 5.95
CA LYS A 74 26.10 -6.43 6.11
C LYS A 74 25.21 -5.93 7.23
N GLU A 75 24.29 -5.03 6.86
CA GLU A 75 23.35 -4.38 7.75
C GLU A 75 22.57 -5.51 8.41
N GLU A 76 23.01 -5.83 9.62
CA GLU A 76 22.44 -6.87 10.46
C GLU A 76 21.00 -6.43 10.68
N LYS A 77 20.07 -7.06 9.95
CA LYS A 77 18.64 -6.82 10.08
C LYS A 77 18.26 -7.14 11.51
N ALA A 78 18.30 -6.13 12.37
CA ALA A 78 17.73 -6.21 13.69
C ALA A 78 16.26 -6.55 13.49
N ASN A 79 15.84 -7.73 13.97
CA ASN A 79 14.44 -8.12 13.97
C ASN A 79 13.69 -7.09 14.81
N LEU A 80 12.93 -6.22 14.15
CA LEU A 80 12.06 -5.25 14.81
C LEU A 80 11.03 -6.04 15.61
N SER A 81 10.92 -5.75 16.91
CA SER A 81 9.89 -6.38 17.75
C SER A 81 8.51 -5.89 17.35
N ASP A 82 7.52 -6.78 17.39
CA ASP A 82 6.11 -6.47 17.11
C ASP A 82 5.51 -5.39 18.02
N LYS A 83 6.17 -5.04 19.12
CA LYS A 83 5.77 -3.94 19.99
C LYS A 83 6.97 -3.30 20.67
N GLY A 84 6.85 -2.04 21.05
CA GLY A 84 7.88 -1.35 21.79
C GLY A 84 7.55 0.11 22.04
N THR A 85 8.54 0.85 22.52
CA THR A 85 8.42 2.28 22.79
C THR A 85 9.61 3.00 22.15
N ILE A 86 9.34 4.00 21.32
CA ILE A 86 10.37 4.82 20.67
C ILE A 86 10.07 6.28 20.97
N SER A 87 11.04 7.00 21.54
CA SER A 87 10.87 8.41 21.93
C SER A 87 9.64 8.66 22.82
N GLY A 88 9.29 7.68 23.67
CA GLY A 88 8.12 7.75 24.56
C GLY A 88 6.76 7.51 23.90
N ILE A 89 6.73 7.05 22.64
CA ILE A 89 5.51 6.63 21.95
C ILE A 89 5.51 5.11 21.85
N ASP A 90 4.47 4.49 22.40
CA ASP A 90 4.27 3.05 22.29
C ASP A 90 3.71 2.71 20.91
N TYR A 91 4.25 1.65 20.32
CA TYR A 91 3.85 1.11 19.04
C TYR A 91 3.54 -0.39 19.13
N ALA A 92 2.68 -0.85 18.21
CA ALA A 92 2.46 -2.27 17.95
C ALA A 92 2.31 -2.52 16.45
N ILE A 93 2.74 -3.69 15.99
CA ILE A 93 2.68 -4.19 14.63
C ILE A 93 1.83 -5.46 14.67
N SER A 94 0.94 -5.62 13.70
CA SER A 94 0.13 -6.83 13.58
C SER A 94 -0.11 -7.17 12.12
N ASP A 95 0.08 -8.44 11.78
CA ASP A 95 -0.35 -8.98 10.50
C ASP A 95 -1.89 -8.96 10.45
N ILE A 96 -2.44 -8.42 9.36
CA ILE A 96 -3.88 -8.38 9.15
C ILE A 96 -4.24 -9.10 7.85
N ASN A 97 -5.20 -10.02 7.95
CA ASN A 97 -5.74 -10.72 6.81
C ASN A 97 -7.03 -10.03 6.37
N VAL A 98 -6.91 -9.19 5.34
CA VAL A 98 -8.08 -8.61 4.67
C VAL A 98 -8.60 -9.61 3.64
N THR A 99 -9.58 -10.40 4.04
CA THR A 99 -10.22 -11.41 3.16
C THR A 99 -11.68 -11.09 2.85
N ASP A 100 -12.26 -10.06 3.45
CA ASP A 100 -13.67 -9.73 3.24
C ASP A 100 -13.87 -8.85 2.00
N SER A 101 -14.81 -9.27 1.14
CA SER A 101 -15.13 -8.56 -0.10
C SER A 101 -15.67 -7.14 0.12
N LYS A 102 -16.20 -6.84 1.31
CA LYS A 102 -16.71 -5.51 1.67
C LYS A 102 -15.58 -4.52 1.93
N SER A 103 -14.51 -4.94 2.60
CA SER A 103 -13.36 -4.07 2.84
C SER A 103 -12.34 -4.08 1.69
N ALA A 104 -12.44 -5.04 0.76
CA ALA A 104 -11.63 -5.10 -0.46
C ALA A 104 -11.51 -3.74 -1.18
N LYS A 105 -12.61 -2.97 -1.28
CA LYS A 105 -12.56 -1.64 -1.91
C LYS A 105 -11.57 -0.71 -1.20
N LYS A 106 -11.57 -0.69 0.13
CA LYS A 106 -10.70 0.15 0.97
C LYS A 106 -9.23 -0.22 0.80
N TYR A 107 -8.93 -1.50 0.65
CA TYR A 107 -7.56 -2.04 0.64
C TYR A 107 -7.03 -2.42 -0.75
N SER A 108 -7.84 -2.20 -1.80
CA SER A 108 -7.48 -2.49 -3.19
C SER A 108 -6.36 -1.59 -3.73
N GLN A 109 -6.20 -0.40 -3.15
CA GLN A 109 -5.19 0.56 -3.57
C GLN A 109 -3.93 0.44 -2.72
N ARG A 110 -2.77 0.56 -3.37
CA ARG A 110 -1.49 0.66 -2.66
C ARG A 110 -1.40 2.01 -1.95
N GLY A 111 -1.17 1.98 -0.65
CA GLY A 111 -1.17 3.19 0.18
C GLY A 111 -1.39 2.85 1.64
N TYR A 112 -1.76 3.85 2.44
CA TYR A 112 -2.15 3.62 3.83
C TYR A 112 -3.42 4.37 4.21
N LEU A 113 -4.17 3.78 5.14
CA LEU A 113 -5.36 4.40 5.74
C LEU A 113 -5.08 4.65 7.21
N MET A 114 -5.67 5.72 7.74
CA MET A 114 -5.57 6.06 9.16
C MET A 114 -6.95 6.04 9.79
N ASP A 115 -7.08 5.37 10.93
CA ASP A 115 -8.31 5.28 11.70
C ASP A 115 -8.04 5.50 13.20
N THR A 116 -9.07 5.83 13.95
CA THR A 116 -9.05 5.90 15.40
C THR A 116 -10.45 5.66 15.94
N GLU A 117 -10.54 5.03 17.10
CA GLU A 117 -11.84 4.87 17.76
C GLU A 117 -12.31 6.18 18.40
N ASN A 118 -13.63 6.37 18.49
CA ASN A 118 -14.22 7.52 19.16
C ASN A 118 -14.29 7.31 20.69
N ARG A 119 -13.13 7.16 21.32
CA ARG A 119 -12.97 7.13 22.78
C ARG A 119 -11.70 7.87 23.20
N PRO A 120 -11.67 8.42 24.43
CA PRO A 120 -10.44 8.95 24.99
C PRO A 120 -9.33 7.90 24.94
N ASP A 121 -8.11 8.35 24.65
CA ASP A 121 -6.90 7.51 24.63
C ASP A 121 -6.95 6.34 23.62
N ALA A 122 -7.83 6.41 22.61
CA ALA A 122 -7.80 5.48 21.50
C ALA A 122 -6.48 5.60 20.75
N PRO A 123 -5.84 4.47 20.40
CA PRO A 123 -4.65 4.53 19.56
C PRO A 123 -5.01 4.85 18.11
N TYR A 124 -4.00 5.29 17.36
CA TYR A 124 -4.09 5.53 15.93
C TYR A 124 -3.69 4.28 15.16
N TYR A 125 -4.58 3.83 14.27
CA TYR A 125 -4.42 2.63 13.47
C TYR A 125 -4.01 3.01 12.04
N PHE A 126 -2.86 2.53 11.59
CA PHE A 126 -2.33 2.73 10.25
C PHE A 126 -2.35 1.40 9.49
N TYR A 127 -3.30 1.28 8.56
CA TYR A 127 -3.43 0.12 7.68
C TYR A 127 -2.58 0.35 6.44
N ILE A 128 -1.43 -0.31 6.32
CA ILE A 128 -0.49 -0.14 5.20
C ILE A 128 -0.70 -1.30 4.24
N CYS A 129 -1.09 -1.02 3.00
CA CYS A 129 -1.52 -2.03 2.05
C CYS A 129 -0.75 -1.96 0.73
N SER A 130 -0.42 -3.13 0.18
CA SER A 130 0.26 -3.27 -1.11
C SER A 130 -0.69 -3.17 -2.32
N GLY A 131 -1.98 -2.96 -2.06
CA GLY A 131 -3.05 -3.03 -3.06
C GLY A 131 -3.39 -4.46 -3.47
N VAL A 132 -4.08 -4.59 -4.62
CA VAL A 132 -4.44 -5.90 -5.18
C VAL A 132 -3.18 -6.67 -5.57
N LYS A 133 -3.03 -7.88 -5.01
CA LYS A 133 -2.00 -8.85 -5.39
C LYS A 133 -2.66 -10.20 -5.65
N SER A 134 -1.94 -11.08 -6.31
CA SER A 134 -2.37 -12.47 -6.40
C SER A 134 -2.07 -13.21 -5.09
N SER A 135 -2.85 -14.24 -4.75
CA SER A 135 -2.77 -14.91 -3.46
C SER A 135 -1.48 -15.71 -3.21
N ALA A 136 -0.66 -15.92 -4.24
CA ALA A 136 0.60 -16.64 -4.09
C ALA A 136 1.70 -15.72 -3.53
N GLY A 137 2.10 -15.97 -2.28
CA GLY A 137 3.37 -15.51 -1.70
C GLY A 137 3.56 -14.00 -1.51
N ASN A 138 2.58 -13.17 -1.88
CA ASN A 138 2.67 -11.73 -1.68
C ASN A 138 2.48 -11.37 -0.19
N LYS A 139 3.46 -10.68 0.41
CA LYS A 139 3.43 -10.23 1.81
C LYS A 139 3.91 -8.79 1.94
N ILE A 140 3.41 -8.08 2.94
CA ILE A 140 3.97 -6.81 3.40
C ILE A 140 4.37 -6.93 4.87
N GLU A 141 5.54 -6.43 5.23
CA GLU A 141 6.10 -6.51 6.59
C GLU A 141 6.68 -5.15 6.98
N VAL A 142 6.53 -4.74 8.24
CA VAL A 142 7.26 -3.57 8.76
C VAL A 142 8.65 -4.01 9.18
N VAL A 143 9.68 -3.36 8.65
CA VAL A 143 11.08 -3.71 8.92
C VAL A 143 11.81 -2.65 9.75
N ASP A 144 11.29 -1.42 9.80
CA ASP A 144 11.86 -0.34 10.62
C ASP A 144 10.77 0.67 11.00
N ILE A 145 10.86 1.18 12.22
CA ILE A 145 10.06 2.31 12.70
C ILE A 145 11.01 3.28 13.39
N LYS A 146 11.04 4.53 12.90
CA LYS A 146 11.82 5.62 13.50
C LYS A 146 10.86 6.73 13.92
N ILE A 147 10.98 7.16 15.17
CA ILE A 147 10.20 8.26 15.74
C ILE A 147 11.18 9.29 16.30
N ASP A 148 11.19 10.48 15.72
CA ASP A 148 12.05 11.56 16.21
C ASP A 148 11.48 12.26 17.46
N LYS A 149 12.27 13.15 18.05
CA LYS A 149 11.85 13.92 19.24
C LYS A 149 10.67 14.86 18.98
N SER A 150 10.43 15.20 17.72
CA SER A 150 9.31 16.01 17.26
C SER A 150 8.09 15.15 16.89
N LYS A 151 8.08 13.86 17.22
CA LYS A 151 7.00 12.92 16.91
C LYS A 151 6.72 12.75 15.40
N ASN A 152 7.71 13.01 14.55
CA ASN A 152 7.62 12.62 13.15
C ASN A 152 7.97 11.14 13.03
N VAL A 153 7.15 10.40 12.29
CA VAL A 153 7.24 8.95 12.18
C VAL A 153 7.69 8.57 10.78
N LYS A 154 8.71 7.71 10.68
CA LYS A 154 9.16 7.07 9.45
C LYS A 154 9.00 5.57 9.59
N ILE A 155 8.19 4.98 8.73
CA ILE A 155 7.96 3.52 8.68
C ILE A 155 8.56 2.99 7.39
N THR A 156 9.41 1.97 7.50
CA THR A 156 9.91 1.23 6.34
C THR A 156 9.22 -0.12 6.28
N VAL A 157 8.63 -0.43 5.13
CA VAL A 157 8.00 -1.72 4.86
C VAL A 157 8.75 -2.51 3.79
N LYS A 158 8.63 -3.82 3.83
CA LYS A 158 9.14 -4.73 2.79
C LYS A 158 7.96 -5.40 2.12
N GLU A 159 7.83 -5.23 0.80
CA GLU A 159 6.92 -6.01 -0.03
C GLU A 159 7.67 -7.24 -0.57
N THR A 160 7.16 -8.45 -0.29
CA THR A 160 7.71 -9.71 -0.82
C THR A 160 6.81 -10.23 -1.92
N LYS A 161 7.40 -10.70 -3.02
CA LYS A 161 6.72 -11.34 -4.16
C LYS A 161 7.08 -12.84 -4.20
N PRO A 162 6.19 -13.71 -4.72
CA PRO A 162 6.50 -15.13 -4.90
C PRO A 162 7.69 -15.32 -5.84
N ALA A 163 8.32 -16.50 -5.76
CA ALA A 163 9.39 -16.85 -6.68
C ALA A 163 8.86 -17.01 -8.12
N VAL A 164 9.70 -16.68 -9.10
CA VAL A 164 9.35 -16.84 -10.52
C VAL A 164 9.05 -18.32 -10.79
N GLY A 165 7.87 -18.61 -11.35
CA GLY A 165 7.43 -19.97 -11.68
C GLY A 165 6.53 -20.63 -10.64
N GLU A 166 6.31 -20.01 -9.47
CA GLU A 166 5.24 -20.44 -8.57
C GLU A 166 3.87 -20.14 -9.21
N VAL A 167 3.07 -21.18 -9.41
CA VAL A 167 1.73 -21.04 -9.97
C VAL A 167 0.90 -20.22 -9.01
N SER A 168 0.56 -19.00 -9.43
CA SER A 168 -0.34 -18.17 -8.66
C SER A 168 -1.75 -18.72 -8.74
N ALA A 169 -2.39 -18.94 -7.58
CA ALA A 169 -3.82 -19.17 -7.56
C ALA A 169 -4.55 -17.92 -8.11
N MET A 170 -5.70 -18.13 -8.76
CA MET A 170 -6.52 -17.07 -9.36
C MET A 170 -7.25 -16.18 -8.33
N VAL A 171 -6.89 -16.29 -7.05
CA VAL A 171 -7.53 -15.55 -5.98
C VAL A 171 -6.77 -14.24 -5.77
N MET A 172 -7.48 -13.12 -5.80
CA MET A 172 -6.91 -11.82 -5.48
C MET A 172 -6.93 -11.61 -3.96
N THR A 173 -5.83 -11.09 -3.42
CA THR A 173 -5.67 -10.75 -2.00
C THR A 173 -5.20 -9.30 -1.86
N TYR A 174 -5.27 -8.80 -0.63
CA TYR A 174 -4.88 -7.43 -0.28
C TYR A 174 -3.88 -7.49 0.87
N PRO A 175 -2.59 -7.74 0.61
CA PRO A 175 -1.58 -7.81 1.66
C PRO A 175 -1.49 -6.48 2.39
N CYS A 176 -1.78 -6.52 3.69
CA CYS A 176 -1.76 -5.36 4.56
C CYS A 176 -1.08 -5.68 5.90
N VAL A 177 -0.50 -4.66 6.52
CA VAL A 177 0.03 -4.71 7.88
C VAL A 177 -0.56 -3.55 8.68
N LEU A 178 -0.88 -3.80 9.95
CA LEU A 178 -1.39 -2.78 10.87
C LEU A 178 -0.26 -2.28 11.75
N VAL A 179 -0.05 -0.96 11.76
CA VAL A 179 0.79 -0.28 12.75
C VAL A 179 -0.11 0.54 13.65
N THR A 180 0.06 0.39 14.96
CA THR A 180 -0.71 1.10 15.98
C THR A 180 0.22 2.05 16.74
N LEU A 181 -0.18 3.31 16.94
CA LEU A 181 0.56 4.30 17.73
C LEU A 181 -0.32 4.88 18.84
N GLN A 182 0.19 4.97 20.08
CA GLN A 182 -0.56 5.57 21.21
C GLN A 182 -0.68 7.10 21.14
N THR A 183 -0.03 7.75 20.19
CA THR A 183 -0.06 9.22 20.06
C THR A 183 -0.09 9.59 18.59
N TYR A 184 -0.85 10.65 18.26
CA TYR A 184 -0.91 11.16 16.90
C TYR A 184 0.47 11.67 16.47
N PRO A 185 1.03 11.19 15.35
CA PRO A 185 2.29 11.69 14.85
C PRO A 185 2.11 13.10 14.25
N ASN A 186 3.12 13.95 14.37
CA ASN A 186 3.08 15.28 13.74
C ASN A 186 3.18 15.19 12.21
N ASP A 187 4.00 14.26 11.74
CA ASP A 187 4.13 13.88 10.34
C ASP A 187 4.37 12.37 10.25
N ILE A 188 3.95 11.76 9.14
CA ILE A 188 4.15 10.34 8.90
C ILE A 188 4.56 10.09 7.45
N VAL A 189 5.69 9.39 7.29
CA VAL A 189 6.20 8.96 5.99
C VAL A 189 6.35 7.44 6.02
N ILE A 190 5.74 6.77 5.06
CA ILE A 190 5.78 5.32 4.93
C ILE A 190 6.40 4.98 3.58
N ARG A 191 7.50 4.23 3.57
CA ARG A 191 8.22 3.85 2.35
C ARG A 191 8.50 2.37 2.30
N ASN A 192 8.58 1.80 1.09
CA ASN A 192 9.17 0.48 0.96
C ASN A 192 10.71 0.53 1.05
N THR A 193 11.34 -0.64 1.11
CA THR A 193 12.80 -0.80 1.07
C THR A 193 13.45 -0.29 -0.23
N GLU A 194 12.67 -0.02 -1.28
CA GLU A 194 13.13 0.57 -2.55
C GLU A 194 13.01 2.11 -2.55
N GLY A 195 12.49 2.71 -1.47
CA GLY A 195 12.32 4.15 -1.32
C GLY A 195 11.01 4.72 -1.85
N GLU A 196 10.11 3.88 -2.39
CA GLU A 196 8.80 4.30 -2.87
C GLU A 196 7.86 4.63 -1.71
N GLU A 197 7.18 5.77 -1.80
CA GLU A 197 6.29 6.26 -0.75
C GLU A 197 4.85 5.72 -0.90
N PHE A 198 4.26 5.31 0.22
CA PHE A 198 2.85 4.95 0.32
C PHE A 198 2.05 6.22 0.58
N LYS A 199 1.12 6.53 -0.32
CA LYS A 199 0.24 7.69 -0.16
C LYS A 199 -0.89 7.41 0.82
N ARG A 200 -1.32 8.45 1.54
CA ARG A 200 -2.54 8.41 2.34
C ARG A 200 -3.75 8.24 1.42
N LEU A 201 -4.57 7.24 1.72
CA LEU A 201 -5.83 6.96 1.05
C LEU A 201 -6.97 7.62 1.85
N ASN A 202 -8.01 8.04 1.12
CA ASN A 202 -9.20 8.70 1.68
C ASN A 202 -10.36 7.73 1.85
#